data_AF-A0A1Q7BCE9-F1
#
_entry.id   AF-A0A1Q7BCE9-F1
#
_cell.length_a   1.000
_cell.length_b   1.000
_cell.length_c   1.000
_cell.angle_alpha   90.00
_cell.angle_beta   90.00
_cell.angle_gamma   90.00
#
_symmetry.space_group_name_H-M   'P 1'
#
loop_
_entity.id
_entity.type
_entity.pdbx_description
1 polymer ?
#
loop_
_entity_poly.entity_id
_entity_poly.type
_entity_poly.pdbx_seq_one_letter_code
_entity_poly.pdbx_strand_id
1 'polypeptide(L)' 'MQFAAPTHEHDDVLPCPRCGMRMPKIVTIAPMGRQPGLVAYECTKCAYVTSVLASRATGRPAARHREDAVVS' A
#
# COMPACT_ATOMS: atom_id res chain seq x y z
N MET A 1 14.17 -18.49 -20.32
CA MET A 1 13.24 -18.76 -19.21
C MET A 1 13.07 -17.46 -18.45
N GLN A 2 11.91 -16.83 -18.55
CA GLN A 2 11.65 -15.50 -17.99
C GLN A 2 11.06 -15.72 -16.59
N PHE A 3 11.77 -15.34 -15.54
CA PHE A 3 11.22 -15.36 -14.18
C PHE A 3 10.53 -14.02 -13.96
N ALA A 4 9.23 -13.94 -14.30
CA ALA A 4 8.38 -12.89 -13.78
C ALA A 4 8.45 -12.99 -12.26
N ALA A 5 9.06 -11.99 -11.61
CA ALA A 5 8.99 -11.86 -10.16
C ALA A 5 7.50 -11.94 -9.78
N PRO A 6 7.13 -12.63 -8.69
CA PRO A 6 5.76 -12.59 -8.21
C PRO A 6 5.46 -11.11 -7.99
N THR A 7 4.67 -10.52 -8.88
CA THR A 7 3.98 -9.28 -8.58
C THR A 7 3.20 -9.65 -7.35
N HIS A 8 3.60 -9.13 -6.20
CA HIS A 8 2.81 -9.18 -4.99
C HIS A 8 1.56 -8.37 -5.33
N GLU A 9 0.65 -9.01 -6.06
CA GLU A 9 -0.76 -8.70 -6.24
C GLU A 9 -1.43 -8.93 -4.89
N HIS A 10 -0.86 -8.29 -3.86
CA HIS A 10 -1.63 -7.88 -2.72
C HIS A 10 -2.80 -7.12 -3.33
N ASP A 11 -3.91 -7.84 -3.39
CA ASP A 11 -5.26 -7.39 -3.25
C ASP A 11 -5.26 -6.45 -2.03
N ASP A 12 -4.65 -5.26 -2.15
CA ASP A 12 -4.78 -4.21 -1.14
C ASP A 12 -6.22 -3.80 -1.25
N VAL A 13 -7.04 -4.47 -0.47
CA VAL A 13 -8.42 -4.11 -0.30
C VAL A 13 -8.46 -3.34 0.99
N LEU A 14 -8.52 -2.01 0.85
CA LEU A 14 -8.69 -1.12 1.98
C LEU A 14 -10.16 -1.15 2.41
N PRO A 15 -10.45 -1.40 3.70
CA PRO A 15 -11.81 -1.27 4.19
C PRO A 15 -12.20 0.21 4.26
N CYS A 16 -13.42 0.52 3.85
CA CYS A 16 -13.95 1.87 3.90
C CYS A 16 -14.12 2.32 5.36
N PRO A 17 -13.52 3.45 5.79
CA PRO A 17 -13.67 3.94 7.16
C PRO A 17 -15.10 4.40 7.48
N ARG A 18 -15.96 4.55 6.47
CA ARG A 18 -17.35 5.02 6.63
C ARG A 18 -18.35 3.88 6.80
N CYS A 19 -18.18 2.77 6.06
CA CYS A 19 -19.18 1.70 6.01
C CYS A 19 -18.60 0.29 6.16
N GLY A 20 -17.27 0.16 6.29
CA GLY A 20 -16.57 -1.12 6.42
C GLY A 20 -16.48 -1.96 5.15
N MET A 21 -17.06 -1.51 4.02
CA MET A 21 -17.00 -2.26 2.77
C MET A 21 -15.60 -2.23 2.17
N ARG A 22 -15.23 -3.35 1.56
CA ARG A 22 -14.00 -3.51 0.75
C ARG A 22 -13.97 -2.48 -0.39
N MET A 23 -12.91 -1.68 -0.45
CA MET A 23 -12.69 -0.68 -1.51
C MET A 23 -11.70 -1.22 -2.54
N PRO A 24 -12.12 -1.46 -3.79
CA PRO A 24 -11.17 -1.79 -4.86
C PRO A 24 -10.27 -0.60 -5.21
N LYS A 25 -9.07 -0.92 -5.72
CA LYS A 25 -8.19 0.04 -6.39
C LYS A 25 -8.88 0.51 -7.66
N ILE A 26 -9.03 1.81 -7.82
CA ILE A 26 -9.62 2.40 -9.03
C ILE A 26 -8.56 3.08 -9.91
N VAL A 27 -7.48 3.57 -9.31
CA VAL A 27 -6.40 4.26 -10.03
C VAL A 27 -5.06 3.90 -9.41
N THR A 28 -4.07 3.64 -10.27
CA THR A 28 -2.66 3.48 -9.89
C THR A 28 -1.82 4.41 -10.73
N ILE A 29 -1.11 5.33 -10.08
CA ILE A 29 -0.14 6.24 -10.68
C ILE A 29 1.25 5.71 -10.33
N ALA A 30 2.00 5.33 -11.36
CA ALA A 30 3.38 4.88 -11.18
C ALA A 30 4.26 6.02 -10.62
N PRO A 31 5.24 5.71 -9.76
CA PRO A 31 6.17 6.71 -9.24
C PRO A 31 7.01 7.33 -10.36
N MET A 32 7.16 8.65 -10.36
CA MET A 32 7.96 9.38 -11.37
C MET A 32 9.23 9.99 -10.77
N GLY A 33 10.40 9.47 -11.17
CA GLY A 33 11.68 9.90 -10.61
C GLY A 33 11.74 9.72 -9.08
N ARG A 34 11.89 10.82 -8.34
CA ARG A 34 11.88 10.86 -6.87
C ARG A 34 10.48 10.98 -6.25
N GLN A 35 9.44 11.16 -7.06
CA GLN A 35 8.07 11.25 -6.55
C GLN A 35 7.52 9.83 -6.26
N PRO A 36 6.86 9.62 -5.12
CA PRO A 36 6.17 8.37 -4.82
C PRO A 36 5.03 8.14 -5.83
N GLY A 37 4.68 6.86 -6.00
CA GLY A 37 3.47 6.50 -6.73
C GLY A 37 2.25 6.80 -5.88
N LEU A 38 1.07 6.65 -6.47
CA LEU A 38 -0.18 6.87 -5.79
C LEU A 38 -1.17 5.78 -6.16
N VAL A 39 -1.89 5.26 -5.18
CA VAL A 39 -2.99 4.31 -5.41
C VAL A 39 -4.24 4.91 -4.80
N ALA A 40 -5.29 5.02 -5.61
CA ALA A 40 -6.59 5.49 -5.17
C ALA A 40 -7.58 4.33 -5.08
N TYR A 41 -8.43 4.41 -4.07
CA TYR A 41 -9.45 3.43 -3.72
C TYR A 41 -10.80 4.12 -3.65
N GLU A 42 -11.83 3.45 -4.12
CA GLU A 42 -13.20 3.94 -4.05
C GLU A 42 -14.12 2.92 -3.41
N CYS A 43 -15.03 3.40 -2.56
CA CYS A 43 -16.08 2.58 -2.00
C CYS A 43 -17.32 2.64 -2.90
N THR A 44 -17.68 1.53 -3.51
CA THR A 44 -18.86 1.41 -4.39
C THR A 44 -20.20 1.58 -3.65
N LYS A 45 -20.21 1.50 -2.31
CA LYS A 45 -21.43 1.64 -1.50
C LYS A 45 -21.73 3.08 -1.06
N CYS A 46 -20.70 3.88 -0.79
CA CYS A 46 -20.87 5.23 -0.25
C CYS A 46 -20.11 6.32 -1.01
N ALA A 47 -19.49 5.97 -2.15
CA ALA A 47 -18.69 6.87 -3.00
C ALA A 47 -17.55 7.58 -2.24
N TYR A 48 -17.08 7.01 -1.13
CA TYR A 48 -15.92 7.52 -0.42
C TYR A 48 -14.64 7.16 -1.17
N VAL A 49 -13.78 8.15 -1.42
CA VAL A 49 -12.52 7.99 -2.14
C VAL A 49 -11.36 8.31 -1.20
N THR A 50 -10.31 7.49 -1.25
CA THR A 50 -9.06 7.74 -0.52
C THR A 50 -7.86 7.37 -1.38
N SER A 51 -6.72 8.00 -1.12
CA SER A 51 -5.47 7.77 -1.85
C SER A 51 -4.31 7.54 -0.89
N VAL A 52 -3.48 6.53 -1.18
CA VAL A 52 -2.26 6.24 -0.42
C VAL A 52 -1.04 6.39 -1.32
N LEU A 53 0.07 6.86 -0.74
CA LEU A 53 1.34 6.93 -1.44
C LEU A 53 1.95 5.54 -1.54
N ALA A 54 2.15 5.05 -2.76
CA ALA A 54 2.94 3.87 -3.02
C ALA A 54 4.42 4.27 -3.05
N SER A 55 5.12 4.07 -1.93
CA SER A 55 6.58 4.19 -1.93
C SER A 55 7.16 3.18 -2.92
N ARG A 56 8.17 3.62 -3.68
CA ARG A 56 8.99 2.68 -4.45
C ARG A 56 9.47 1.63 -3.44
N ALA A 57 9.25 0.35 -3.74
CA ALA A 57 9.94 -0.74 -3.05
C ALA A 57 11.44 -0.64 -3.40
N THR A 58 12.14 0.34 -2.83
CA THR A 58 13.54 0.15 -2.53
C THR A 58 13.56 -0.96 -1.50
N GLY A 59 14.00 -2.15 -1.91
CA GLY A 59 14.23 -3.28 -1.01
C GLY A 59 15.16 -2.86 0.14
N ARG A 60 14.57 -2.31 1.19
CA ARG A 60 15.20 -2.15 2.48
C ARG A 60 14.39 -3.05 3.40
N PRO A 61 14.91 -4.25 3.76
CA PRO A 61 14.25 -5.04 4.79
C PRO A 61 14.11 -4.13 6.01
N ALA A 62 12.92 -4.16 6.61
CA ALA A 62 12.65 -3.54 7.89
C ALA A 62 13.55 -4.18 8.96
N ALA A 63 14.78 -3.71 9.04
CA ALA A 63 15.73 -3.92 10.11
C ALA A 63 15.89 -2.55 10.78
N ARG A 64 15.60 -2.32 12.06
CA ARG A 64 15.22 -3.17 13.19
C ARG A 64 14.48 -2.25 14.18
N HIS A 65 13.36 -2.70 14.73
CA HIS A 65 12.94 -2.22 16.05
C HIS A 65 13.84 -2.95 17.06
N ARG A 66 14.80 -2.25 17.65
CA ARG A 66 15.62 -2.77 18.74
C ARG A 66 15.06 -2.21 20.04
N GLU A 67 14.20 -3.00 20.68
CA GLU A 67 13.85 -2.87 22.09
C GLU A 67 14.83 -3.75 22.88
N ASP A 68 15.99 -3.18 23.19
CA ASP A 68 16.85 -3.56 24.31
C ASP A 68 16.74 -2.36 25.27
N ALA A 69 16.46 -2.44 26.57
CA ALA A 69 16.40 -3.56 27.47
C ALA A 69 15.61 -3.17 28.74
N VAL A 70 15.11 -4.19 29.40
CA VAL A 70 14.59 -4.27 30.77
C VAL A 70 15.51 -3.64 31.84
N VAL A 71 14.87 -3.10 32.89
CA VAL A 71 15.31 -2.80 34.28
C VAL A 71 16.41 -1.76 34.54
N SER A 72 16.01 -0.67 35.22
CA SER A 72 16.56 -0.34 36.54
C SER A 72 15.62 0.57 37.33
#